data_AF-K1U235-F1
#
_entry.id   AF-K1U235-F1
#
_cell.length_a   1.000
_cell.length_b   1.000
_cell.length_c   1.000
_cell.angle_alpha   90.00
_cell.angle_beta   90.00
_cell.angle_gamma   90.00
#
_symmetry.space_group_name_H-M   'P 1'
#
loop_
_entity.id
_entity.type
_entity.pdbx_description
1 polymer ?
#
loop_
_entity_poly.entity_id
_entity_poly.type
_entity_poly.pdbx_seq_one_letter_code
_entity_poly.pdbx_strand_id
1 'polypeptide(L)'
;MEEQEILTMELVKSLMDKSYTLVWVDYNDNLDNCRDTIQKCLEERSCESLWEKVDEWYSDAEWEAVREIVSKLKDECIRFHDFGEEEVEEFFEEHEDEIREEI
;
A
#
# COMPACT_ATOMS: atom_id res chain seq x y z
N MET A 1 -0.77 36.16 12.28
CA MET A 1 0.36 35.38 11.79
C MET A 1 -0.21 34.01 11.58
N GLU A 2 -0.47 33.65 10.34
CA GLU A 2 -0.69 32.24 10.01
C GLU A 2 0.63 31.55 10.33
N GLU A 3 0.64 30.68 11.35
CA GLU A 3 1.73 29.74 11.51
C GLU A 3 1.72 28.91 10.24
N GLN A 4 2.77 29.01 9.42
CA GLN A 4 2.98 28.01 8.38
C GLN A 4 3.15 26.68 9.12
N GLU A 5 2.14 25.81 9.02
CA GLU A 5 2.28 24.43 9.45
C GLU A 5 3.47 23.84 8.70
N ILE A 6 4.38 23.20 9.44
CA ILE A 6 5.50 22.47 8.84
C ILE A 6 5.00 21.05 8.63
N LEU A 7 5.28 20.47 7.47
CA LEU A 7 4.96 19.08 7.20
C LEU A 7 5.77 18.20 8.17
N THR A 8 5.06 17.47 9.03
CA THR A 8 5.66 16.64 10.09
C THR A 8 4.96 15.30 10.16
N MET A 9 5.65 14.29 10.69
CA MET A 9 5.06 12.97 10.91
C MET A 9 3.88 13.01 11.88
N GLU A 10 3.88 13.93 12.85
CA GLU A 10 2.72 14.10 13.75
C GLU A 10 1.48 14.59 13.00
N LEU A 11 1.65 15.51 12.05
CA LEU A 11 0.56 15.96 11.18
C LEU A 11 0.06 14.81 10.31
N VAL A 12 0.95 14.10 9.61
CA VAL A 12 0.57 12.96 8.74
C VAL A 12 -0.16 11.87 9.53
N LYS A 13 0.34 11.51 10.73
CA LYS A 13 -0.34 10.56 11.62
C LYS A 13 -1.71 11.07 12.09
N SER A 14 -1.88 12.39 12.25
CA SER A 14 -3.18 12.97 12.61
C SER A 14 -4.21 12.93 11.48
N LEU A 15 -3.76 12.88 10.22
CA LEU A 15 -4.61 12.70 9.03
C LEU A 15 -5.02 11.23 8.82
N MET A 16 -4.25 10.30 9.40
CA MET A 16 -4.56 8.86 9.38
C MET A 16 -5.64 8.51 10.41
N ASP A 17 -6.91 8.66 10.02
CA ASP A 17 -8.02 8.18 10.83
C ASP A 17 -7.99 6.65 10.97
N LYS A 18 -8.30 6.16 12.19
CA LYS A 18 -8.45 4.72 12.45
C LYS A 18 -9.55 4.15 11.57
N SER A 19 -9.15 3.43 10.55
CA SER A 19 -10.03 2.84 9.56
C SER A 19 -9.60 1.41 9.21
N TYR A 20 -10.49 0.66 8.59
CA TYR A 20 -10.17 -0.64 8.04
C TYR A 20 -10.36 -0.58 6.53
N THR A 21 -9.30 -0.83 5.79
CA THR A 21 -9.35 -0.93 4.33
C THR A 21 -9.58 -2.38 3.95
N LEU A 22 -10.68 -2.61 3.23
CA LEU A 22 -11.00 -3.94 2.74
C LEU A 22 -10.32 -4.18 1.40
N VAL A 23 -9.33 -5.06 1.41
CA VAL A 23 -8.56 -5.45 0.23
C VAL A 23 -9.21 -6.66 -0.43
N TRP A 24 -9.26 -6.64 -1.77
CA TRP A 24 -9.81 -7.72 -2.57
C TRP A 24 -8.82 -8.12 -3.64
N VAL A 25 -8.74 -9.42 -3.88
CA VAL A 25 -7.99 -10.00 -5.00
C VAL A 25 -8.90 -10.02 -6.23
N ASP A 26 -8.35 -9.73 -7.42
CA ASP A 26 -9.13 -9.72 -8.65
C ASP A 26 -9.69 -11.13 -8.92
N TYR A 27 -10.88 -11.22 -9.51
CA TYR A 27 -11.45 -12.53 -9.85
C TYR A 27 -10.57 -13.29 -10.86
N ASN A 28 -9.74 -12.60 -11.65
CA ASN A 28 -8.78 -13.17 -12.57
C ASN A 28 -7.53 -13.73 -11.88
N ASP A 29 -7.22 -13.29 -10.66
CA ASP A 29 -6.14 -13.81 -9.83
C ASP A 29 -6.58 -15.12 -9.20
N ASN A 30 -6.61 -16.15 -10.03
CA ASN A 30 -7.03 -17.48 -9.68
C ASN A 30 -6.13 -18.52 -10.35
N LEU A 31 -6.33 -19.79 -10.01
CA LEU A 31 -5.49 -20.89 -10.50
C LEU A 31 -5.90 -21.40 -11.89
N ASP A 32 -6.83 -20.74 -12.58
CA ASP A 32 -7.17 -21.08 -13.95
C ASP A 32 -5.97 -20.87 -14.86
N ASN A 33 -5.72 -21.83 -15.73
CA ASN A 33 -4.53 -21.90 -16.58
C ASN A 33 -3.17 -21.91 -15.85
N CYS A 34 -3.10 -22.03 -14.51
CA CYS A 34 -1.86 -22.20 -13.73
C CYS A 34 -1.30 -23.64 -13.75
N ARG A 35 -1.23 -24.25 -14.94
CA ARG A 35 -0.79 -25.66 -15.09
C ARG A 35 0.63 -25.87 -14.60
N ASP A 36 1.51 -24.91 -14.85
CA ASP A 36 2.92 -24.99 -14.48
C ASP A 36 3.08 -25.02 -12.95
N THR A 37 2.35 -24.16 -12.23
CA THR A 37 2.34 -24.15 -10.76
C THR A 37 1.80 -25.46 -10.19
N ILE A 38 0.69 -25.97 -10.74
CA ILE A 38 0.11 -27.25 -10.30
C ILE A 38 1.08 -28.41 -10.57
N GLN A 39 1.75 -28.41 -11.72
CA GLN A 39 2.74 -29.42 -12.06
C GLN A 39 3.92 -29.38 -11.10
N LYS A 40 4.47 -28.20 -10.80
CA LYS A 40 5.55 -28.02 -9.83
C LYS A 40 5.15 -28.58 -8.45
N CYS A 41 3.94 -28.28 -7.99
CA CYS A 41 3.44 -28.84 -6.73
C CYS A 41 3.36 -30.38 -6.72
N LEU A 42 2.97 -30.99 -7.83
CA LEU A 42 2.93 -32.45 -7.96
C LEU A 42 4.34 -33.08 -7.96
N GLU A 43 5.29 -32.43 -8.65
CA GLU A 43 6.69 -32.86 -8.72
C GLU A 43 7.37 -32.77 -7.35
N GLU A 44 7.15 -31.67 -6.63
CA GLU A 44 7.70 -31.41 -5.30
C GLU A 44 6.94 -32.12 -4.18
N ARG A 45 5.74 -32.65 -4.48
CA ARG A 45 4.78 -33.20 -3.49
C ARG A 45 4.49 -32.20 -2.37
N SER A 46 4.44 -30.93 -2.73
CA SER A 46 4.27 -29.79 -1.82
C SER A 46 3.26 -28.81 -2.38
N CYS A 47 2.50 -28.15 -1.51
CA CYS A 47 1.60 -27.07 -1.89
C CYS A 47 2.27 -25.69 -1.80
N GLU A 48 3.56 -25.62 -1.53
CA GLU A 48 4.30 -24.38 -1.31
C GLU A 48 4.13 -23.39 -2.46
N SER A 49 4.27 -23.82 -3.71
CA SER A 49 4.06 -22.92 -4.85
C SER A 49 2.62 -22.47 -5.10
N LEU A 50 1.62 -23.15 -4.53
CA LEU A 50 0.26 -22.60 -4.49
C LEU A 50 0.16 -21.49 -3.45
N TRP A 51 0.78 -21.66 -2.29
CA TRP A 51 0.82 -20.63 -1.25
C TRP A 51 1.59 -19.40 -1.70
N GLU A 52 2.74 -19.58 -2.37
CA GLU A 52 3.51 -18.46 -2.98
C GLU A 52 2.65 -17.64 -3.94
N LYS A 53 1.84 -18.31 -4.78
CA LYS A 53 0.96 -17.61 -5.73
C LYS A 53 -0.17 -16.85 -5.06
N VAL A 54 -0.76 -17.44 -4.03
CA VAL A 54 -1.81 -16.78 -3.26
C VAL A 54 -1.23 -15.58 -2.50
N ASP A 55 -0.07 -15.74 -1.90
CA ASP A 55 0.65 -14.69 -1.18
C ASP A 55 0.99 -13.50 -2.10
N GLU A 56 1.44 -13.77 -3.33
CA GLU A 56 1.67 -12.75 -4.36
C GLU A 56 0.41 -11.92 -4.64
N TRP A 57 -0.74 -12.56 -4.87
CA TRP A 57 -1.99 -11.85 -5.16
C TRP A 57 -2.46 -10.95 -4.01
N TYR A 58 -2.37 -11.46 -2.77
CA TYR A 58 -2.73 -10.66 -1.60
C TYR A 58 -1.73 -9.52 -1.36
N SER A 59 -0.43 -9.79 -1.53
CA SER A 59 0.62 -8.78 -1.38
C SER A 59 0.46 -7.64 -2.38
N ASP A 60 0.16 -7.96 -3.64
CA ASP A 60 -0.09 -6.95 -4.68
C ASP A 60 -1.32 -6.10 -4.35
N ALA A 61 -2.41 -6.74 -3.92
CA ALA A 61 -3.65 -6.04 -3.57
C ALA A 61 -3.47 -5.15 -2.32
N GLU A 62 -2.73 -5.62 -1.32
CA GLU A 62 -2.36 -4.84 -0.14
C GLU A 62 -1.48 -3.64 -0.52
N TRP A 63 -0.48 -3.87 -1.38
CA TRP A 63 0.41 -2.81 -1.85
C TRP A 63 -0.35 -1.69 -2.58
N GLU A 64 -1.26 -2.03 -3.49
CA GLU A 64 -2.09 -1.04 -4.19
C GLU A 64 -3.00 -0.27 -3.21
N ALA A 65 -3.57 -0.95 -2.21
CA ALA A 65 -4.41 -0.30 -1.20
C ALA A 65 -3.62 0.70 -0.34
N VAL A 66 -2.44 0.31 0.14
CA VAL A 66 -1.54 1.20 0.90
C VAL A 66 -1.12 2.39 0.03
N ARG A 67 -0.77 2.15 -1.23
CA ARG A 67 -0.39 3.20 -2.17
C ARG A 67 -1.52 4.20 -2.42
N GLU A 68 -2.76 3.73 -2.53
CA GLU A 68 -3.93 4.61 -2.68
C GLU A 68 -4.14 5.47 -1.42
N ILE A 69 -3.97 4.89 -0.23
CA ILE A 69 -4.04 5.64 1.05
C ILE A 69 -2.97 6.72 1.09
N VAL A 70 -1.71 6.37 0.77
CA VAL A 70 -0.60 7.33 0.72
C VAL A 70 -0.88 8.44 -0.29
N SER A 71 -1.40 8.11 -1.48
CA SER A 71 -1.77 9.13 -2.48
C SER A 71 -2.84 10.09 -1.97
N LYS A 72 -3.85 9.59 -1.24
CA LYS A 72 -4.89 10.43 -0.62
C LYS A 72 -4.33 11.34 0.46
N LEU A 73 -3.38 10.86 1.27
CA LEU A 73 -2.70 11.67 2.27
C LEU A 73 -1.87 12.79 1.62
N LYS A 74 -1.13 12.49 0.55
CA LYS A 74 -0.40 13.51 -0.23
C LYS A 74 -1.36 14.57 -0.79
N ASP A 75 -2.46 14.13 -1.41
CA ASP A 75 -3.50 15.02 -1.93
C ASP A 75 -4.11 15.90 -0.84
N GLU A 76 -4.30 15.36 0.38
CA GLU A 76 -4.83 16.10 1.51
C GLU A 76 -3.87 17.18 2.00
N CYS A 77 -2.58 16.85 2.14
CA CYS A 77 -1.52 17.82 2.45
C CYS A 77 -1.47 18.97 1.43
N ILE A 78 -1.51 18.66 0.13
CA ILE A 78 -1.43 19.68 -0.93
C ILE A 78 -2.68 20.55 -0.97
N ARG A 79 -3.88 19.95 -0.84
CA ARG A 79 -5.15 20.65 -1.09
C ARG A 79 -5.74 21.36 0.12
N PHE A 80 -5.52 20.85 1.33
CA PHE A 80 -6.14 21.37 2.55
C PHE A 80 -5.17 22.09 3.48
N HIS A 81 -3.86 21.81 3.36
CA HIS A 81 -2.81 22.44 4.15
C HIS A 81 -1.87 23.35 3.33
N ASP A 82 -2.16 23.54 2.03
CA ASP A 82 -1.44 24.43 1.10
C ASP A 82 0.09 24.15 1.01
N PHE A 83 0.51 22.91 1.24
CA PHE A 83 1.91 22.49 1.04
C PHE A 83 2.29 22.44 -0.45
N GLY A 84 3.57 22.65 -0.75
CA GLY A 84 4.10 22.48 -2.09
C GLY A 84 4.13 21.01 -2.51
N GLU A 85 3.78 20.70 -3.76
CA GLU A 85 3.82 19.32 -4.29
C GLU A 85 5.21 18.69 -4.15
N GLU A 86 6.26 19.46 -4.43
CA GLU A 86 7.66 19.01 -4.34
C GLU A 86 8.07 18.74 -2.88
N GLU A 87 7.60 19.56 -1.94
CA GLU A 87 7.84 19.39 -0.50
C GLU A 87 7.14 18.15 0.05
N VAL A 88 5.88 17.92 -0.36
CA VAL A 88 5.11 16.73 0.02
C VAL A 88 5.75 15.46 -0.55
N GLU A 89 6.18 15.49 -1.81
CA GLU A 89 6.80 14.31 -2.42
C GLU A 89 8.12 13.95 -1.74
N GLU A 90 9.01 14.93 -1.53
CA GLU A 90 10.29 14.72 -0.84
C GLU A 90 10.09 14.16 0.57
N PHE A 91 9.14 14.71 1.34
CA PHE A 91 8.84 14.25 2.68
C PHE A 91 8.32 12.80 2.71
N PHE A 92 7.37 12.46 1.83
CA PHE A 92 6.80 11.11 1.80
C PHE A 92 7.78 10.06 1.28
N GLU A 93 8.72 10.44 0.40
CA GLU A 93 9.83 9.56 0.01
C GLU A 93 10.82 9.35 1.16
N GLU A 94 11.16 10.39 1.92
CA GLU A 94 12.06 10.29 3.07
C GLU A 94 11.47 9.43 4.20
N HIS A 95 10.15 9.51 4.39
CA HIS A 95 9.43 8.83 5.47
C HIS A 95 8.59 7.62 5.01
N GLU A 96 8.85 7.06 3.82
CA GLU A 96 8.03 6.00 3.21
C GLU A 96 7.77 4.83 4.17
N ASP A 97 8.84 4.26 4.74
CA ASP A 97 8.74 3.10 5.63
C ASP A 97 7.91 3.39 6.89
N GLU A 98 8.12 4.55 7.53
CA GLU A 98 7.38 4.92 8.75
C GLU A 98 5.90 5.18 8.46
N ILE A 99 5.60 5.83 7.32
CA ILE A 99 4.22 6.07 6.88
C ILE A 99 3.51 4.74 6.59
N ARG A 100 4.20 3.78 5.97
CA ARG A 100 3.64 2.46 5.66
C ARG A 100 3.43 1.59 6.91
N GLU A 101 4.28 1.71 7.93
CA GLU A 101 4.09 0.98 9.20
C GLU A 101 2.89 1.48 10.02
N GLU A 102 2.45 2.72 9.82
CA GLU A 102 1.31 3.31 10.53
C GLU A 102 -0.05 3.05 9.85
N ILE A 103 -0.05 2.68 8.57
CA ILE A 103 -1.24 2.30 7.78
C ILE A 103 -1.65 0.85 8.11
#